data_AF-A0A1W2HB24-F1
#
_entry.id   AF-A0A1W2HB24-F1
#
_cell.length_a   1.000
_cell.length_b   1.000
_cell.length_c   1.000
_cell.angle_alpha   90.00
_cell.angle_beta   90.00
_cell.angle_gamma   90.00
#
_symmetry.space_group_name_H-M   'P 1'
#
loop_
_entity.id
_entity.type
_entity.pdbx_description
1 polymer ?
#
loop_
_entity_poly.entity_id
_entity_poly.type
_entity_poly.pdbx_seq_one_letter_code
_entity_poly.pdbx_strand_id
1 'polypeptide(L)'
;MGRKVFVSYKYGDTLVRDMKKRDLKIVGGNLNFISRPTRARDYVDELQKKIGKDNINLGEKDGESLRDFSDNHIETLLKQRIRQCSVTIVLISKGMQEILIPEEDQWIPWEVSYSLRVVSIGERRKQMNAVLGIVIPDETGTYAWYYTENRACNSVTHQTSKLFKILRDNMFNIIDKEIKECNGTKIHVNSEPSFIKTVKWDDFMNSNDHDFYIERAIEIKDDKNNYDVHINLD
;
A
#
# COMPACT_ATOMS: atom_id res chain seq x y z
N MET A 1 -2.11 9.32 20.93
CA MET A 1 -1.50 7.98 21.11
C MET A 1 -0.93 7.56 19.77
N GLY A 2 0.37 7.24 19.68
CA GLY A 2 0.98 6.79 18.43
C GLY A 2 0.34 5.48 17.95
N ARG A 3 -0.13 5.45 16.70
CA ARG A 3 -0.78 4.27 16.11
C ARG A 3 0.27 3.42 15.41
N LYS A 4 0.28 2.11 15.66
CA LYS A 4 1.15 1.18 14.95
C LYS A 4 0.61 0.89 13.55
N VAL A 5 1.46 1.08 12.56
CA VAL A 5 1.20 0.89 11.14
C VAL A 5 2.07 -0.24 10.62
N PHE A 6 1.52 -1.09 9.76
CA PHE A 6 2.27 -2.08 9.01
C PHE A 6 2.52 -1.55 7.59
N VAL A 7 3.73 -1.70 7.04
CA VAL A 7 4.06 -1.22 5.69
C VAL A 7 4.40 -2.39 4.79
N SER A 8 3.57 -2.57 3.76
CA SER A 8 3.69 -3.55 2.68
C SER A 8 4.21 -2.88 1.41
N TYR A 9 5.26 -3.43 0.80
CA TYR A 9 5.94 -2.87 -0.37
C TYR A 9 6.88 -3.91 -0.98
N LYS A 10 7.33 -3.69 -2.23
CA LYS A 10 8.37 -4.49 -2.88
C LYS A 10 9.72 -3.81 -2.71
N TYR A 11 10.61 -4.34 -1.87
CA TYR A 11 11.86 -3.69 -1.46
C TYR A 11 12.74 -3.30 -2.63
N GLY A 12 12.90 -4.19 -3.60
CA GLY A 12 13.82 -4.03 -4.73
C GLY A 12 13.27 -3.19 -5.89
N ASP A 13 12.03 -2.70 -5.84
CA ASP A 13 11.47 -1.96 -6.98
C ASP A 13 12.16 -0.60 -7.17
N THR A 14 12.74 -0.39 -8.35
CA THR A 14 13.43 0.84 -8.74
C THR A 14 12.66 1.69 -9.74
N LEU A 15 11.43 1.30 -10.14
CA LEU A 15 10.60 2.07 -11.09
C LEU A 15 9.92 3.27 -10.38
N VAL A 16 10.73 4.12 -9.75
CA VAL A 16 10.31 5.19 -8.83
C VAL A 16 11.15 6.45 -9.06
N ARG A 17 10.63 7.62 -8.65
CA ARG A 17 11.36 8.91 -8.76
C ARG A 17 12.68 8.85 -7.99
N ASP A 18 13.75 9.29 -8.64
CA ASP A 18 15.08 9.29 -8.03
C ASP A 18 15.18 10.30 -6.88
N MET A 19 15.63 9.83 -5.71
CA MET A 19 15.97 10.61 -4.52
C MET A 19 17.49 10.82 -4.37
N LYS A 20 18.28 10.53 -5.41
CA LYS A 20 19.74 10.68 -5.44
C LYS A 20 20.45 9.88 -4.33
N LYS A 21 19.97 8.65 -4.10
CA LYS A 21 20.44 7.79 -3.01
C LYS A 21 21.87 7.31 -3.28
N ARG A 22 22.62 7.11 -2.19
CA ARG A 22 24.03 6.69 -2.24
C ARG A 22 24.28 5.61 -1.20
N ASP A 23 25.11 4.64 -1.56
CA ASP A 23 25.59 3.62 -0.63
C ASP A 23 27.05 3.89 -0.26
N LEU A 24 27.40 3.57 0.98
CA LEU A 24 28.78 3.54 1.42
C LEU A 24 29.41 2.22 0.95
N LYS A 25 30.43 2.29 0.09
CA LYS A 25 31.15 1.13 -0.43
C LYS A 25 32.65 1.32 -0.30
N ILE A 26 33.37 0.23 -0.06
CA ILE A 26 34.83 0.23 -0.07
C ILE A 26 35.29 0.06 -1.51
N VAL A 27 36.03 1.04 -2.03
CA VAL A 27 36.67 0.99 -3.36
C VAL A 27 38.13 1.32 -3.20
N GLY A 28 39.00 0.39 -3.60
CA GLY A 28 40.46 0.56 -3.48
C GLY A 28 40.95 0.75 -2.05
N GLY A 29 40.27 0.15 -1.05
CA GLY A 29 40.62 0.28 0.37
C GLY A 29 40.05 1.52 1.08
N ASN A 30 39.39 2.43 0.35
CA ASN A 30 38.79 3.64 0.91
C ASN A 30 37.25 3.59 0.91
N LEU A 31 36.64 4.18 1.94
CA LEU A 31 35.19 4.35 2.05
C LEU A 31 34.73 5.47 1.11
N ASN A 32 33.85 5.14 0.17
CA ASN A 32 33.31 6.08 -0.82
C ASN A 32 31.79 6.02 -0.86
N PHE A 33 31.15 7.17 -1.09
CA PHE A 33 29.71 7.25 -1.38
C PHE A 33 29.48 7.09 -2.88
N ILE A 34 28.81 6.00 -3.26
CA ILE A 34 28.53 5.69 -4.66
C ILE A 34 27.04 5.82 -4.93
N SER A 35 26.70 6.50 -6.03
CA SER A 35 25.31 6.61 -6.48
C SER A 35 24.71 5.23 -6.73
N ARG A 36 23.46 5.05 -6.32
CA ARG A 36 22.69 3.84 -6.63
C ARG A 36 21.24 4.21 -6.97
N PRO A 37 20.51 3.34 -7.69
CA PRO A 37 19.10 3.55 -7.95
C PRO A 37 18.33 3.72 -6.64
N THR A 38 17.38 4.66 -6.65
CA THR A 38 16.36 4.76 -5.60
C THR A 38 15.42 3.56 -5.72
N ARG A 39 15.07 2.98 -4.57
CA ARG A 39 14.19 1.82 -4.43
C ARG A 39 12.94 2.22 -3.65
N ALA A 40 11.86 1.43 -3.75
CA ALA A 40 10.70 1.62 -2.87
C ALA A 40 11.08 1.55 -1.38
N ARG A 41 12.14 0.80 -1.00
CA ARG A 41 12.68 0.82 0.37
C ARG A 41 13.09 2.22 0.84
N ASP A 42 13.64 3.05 -0.04
CA ASP A 42 14.05 4.41 0.32
C ASP A 42 12.86 5.30 0.64
N TYR A 43 11.73 5.09 -0.03
CA TYR A 43 10.47 5.74 0.31
C TYR A 43 10.00 5.29 1.69
N VAL A 44 10.12 4.00 2.02
CA VAL A 44 9.81 3.52 3.37
C VAL A 44 10.72 4.16 4.42
N ASP A 45 12.00 4.38 4.14
CA ASP A 45 12.90 5.10 5.05
C ASP A 45 12.40 6.54 5.31
N GLU A 46 11.96 7.25 4.28
CA GLU A 46 11.37 8.60 4.44
C GLU A 46 10.01 8.55 5.18
N LEU A 47 9.19 7.53 4.91
CA LEU A 47 7.93 7.30 5.61
C LEU A 47 8.16 7.06 7.11
N GLN A 48 9.21 6.31 7.46
CA GLN A 48 9.62 6.07 8.85
C GLN A 48 10.07 7.34 9.56
N LYS A 49 10.73 8.27 8.86
CA LYS A 49 11.05 9.59 9.43
C LYS A 49 9.80 10.43 9.66
N LYS A 50 8.80 10.30 8.78
CA LYS A 50 7.55 11.07 8.84
C LYS A 50 6.62 10.61 9.96
N ILE A 51 6.33 9.30 10.04
CA ILE A 51 5.35 8.73 10.99
C ILE A 51 6.00 8.30 12.31
N GLY A 52 7.33 8.16 12.33
CA GLY A 52 8.09 7.64 13.46
C GLY A 52 8.38 6.15 13.32
N LYS A 53 9.65 5.78 13.43
CA LYS A 53 10.13 4.41 13.22
C LYS A 53 9.48 3.39 14.16
N ASP A 54 9.24 3.77 15.41
CA ASP A 54 8.64 2.90 16.43
C ASP A 54 7.14 2.63 16.17
N ASN A 55 6.52 3.45 15.31
CA ASN A 55 5.15 3.30 14.87
C ASN A 55 5.04 2.40 13.63
N ILE A 56 6.15 1.93 13.02
CA ILE A 56 6.12 1.17 11.76
C ILE A 56 6.70 -0.24 11.92
N ASN A 57 5.87 -1.23 11.61
CA ASN A 57 6.29 -2.61 11.34
C ASN A 57 6.48 -2.80 9.83
N LEU A 58 7.59 -3.41 9.45
CA LEU A 58 7.92 -3.67 8.04
C LEU A 58 7.56 -5.11 7.67
N GLY A 59 6.98 -5.28 6.48
CA GLY A 59 6.72 -6.58 5.87
C GLY A 59 7.99 -7.29 5.47
N GLU A 60 8.80 -6.64 4.62
CA GLU A 60 9.99 -7.28 4.06
C GLU A 60 11.23 -7.17 4.98
N LYS A 61 11.75 -8.32 5.41
CA LYS A 61 13.15 -8.53 5.78
C LYS A 61 13.67 -9.73 5.00
N ASP A 62 14.91 -9.61 4.49
CA ASP A 62 15.60 -10.69 3.80
C ASP A 62 15.52 -12.02 4.58
N GLY A 63 14.97 -13.06 3.95
CA GLY A 63 15.12 -14.45 4.40
C GLY A 63 13.88 -15.20 4.92
N GLU A 64 12.68 -14.60 4.95
CA GLU A 64 11.43 -15.34 5.23
C GLU A 64 10.84 -15.93 3.92
N SER A 65 10.14 -17.08 3.96
CA SER A 65 9.56 -17.75 2.77
C SER A 65 8.03 -17.77 2.84
N LEU A 66 7.33 -17.28 1.80
CA LEU A 66 5.85 -17.26 1.72
C LEU A 66 5.18 -18.63 1.98
N ARG A 67 5.90 -19.73 1.72
CA ARG A 67 5.38 -21.10 1.93
C ARG A 67 4.96 -21.36 3.37
N ASP A 68 5.72 -20.83 4.34
CA ASP A 68 5.44 -20.99 5.78
C ASP A 68 4.24 -20.15 6.25
N PHE A 69 3.74 -19.24 5.40
CA PHE A 69 2.66 -18.31 5.75
C PHE A 69 1.28 -18.78 5.27
N SER A 70 1.24 -19.73 4.34
CA SER A 70 0.02 -20.34 3.81
C SER A 70 -0.76 -21.13 4.86
N ASP A 71 -0.09 -21.68 5.87
CA ASP A 71 -0.76 -22.41 6.95
C ASP A 71 -1.35 -21.44 7.97
N ASN A 72 -2.68 -21.37 8.02
CA ASN A 72 -3.43 -20.55 8.98
C ASN A 72 -3.15 -20.92 10.45
N HIS A 73 -2.65 -22.13 10.73
CA HIS A 73 -2.37 -22.60 12.08
C HIS A 73 -1.02 -22.12 12.63
N ILE A 74 -0.10 -21.72 11.75
CA ILE A 74 1.24 -21.25 12.17
C ILE A 74 1.19 -19.73 12.35
N GLU A 75 1.32 -19.29 13.60
CA GLU A 75 1.54 -17.88 13.92
C GLU A 75 3.01 -17.51 13.68
N THR A 76 3.28 -16.95 12.50
CA THR A 76 4.60 -16.46 12.12
C THR A 76 4.88 -15.05 12.67
N LEU A 77 6.15 -14.63 12.67
CA LEU A 77 6.55 -13.30 13.13
C LEU A 77 5.89 -12.17 12.30
N LEU A 78 5.75 -12.37 10.98
CA LEU A 78 5.03 -11.43 10.11
C LEU A 78 3.56 -11.29 10.50
N LYS A 79 2.87 -12.43 10.75
CA LYS A 79 1.47 -12.44 11.22
C LYS A 79 1.35 -11.66 12.53
N GLN A 80 2.28 -11.84 13.47
CA GLN A 80 2.31 -11.07 14.72
C GLN A 80 2.51 -9.57 14.50
N ARG A 81 3.42 -9.18 13.59
CA ARG A 81 3.66 -7.77 13.25
C ARG A 81 2.41 -7.10 12.67
N ILE A 82 1.74 -7.75 11.71
CA ILE A 82 0.48 -7.26 11.15
C ILE A 82 -0.61 -7.22 12.24
N ARG A 83 -0.63 -8.20 13.16
CA ARG A 83 -1.58 -8.27 14.29
C ARG A 83 -1.46 -7.09 15.27
N GLN A 84 -0.27 -6.54 15.45
CA GLN A 84 -0.05 -5.41 16.36
C GLN A 84 -0.40 -4.05 15.74
N CYS A 85 -0.71 -4.00 14.45
CA CYS A 85 -1.04 -2.78 13.72
C CYS A 85 -2.56 -2.64 13.54
N SER A 86 -3.04 -1.41 13.51
CA SER A 86 -4.43 -1.07 13.18
C SER A 86 -4.61 -0.61 11.73
N VAL A 87 -3.51 -0.23 11.08
CA VAL A 87 -3.47 0.26 9.70
C VAL A 87 -2.35 -0.47 8.96
N THR A 88 -2.63 -0.85 7.72
CA THR A 88 -1.67 -1.36 6.75
C THR A 88 -1.52 -0.32 5.64
N ILE A 89 -0.34 0.27 5.53
CA ILE A 89 0.05 1.10 4.40
C ILE A 89 0.64 0.21 3.32
N VAL A 90 0.14 0.33 2.10
CA VAL A 90 0.72 -0.32 0.92
C VAL A 90 1.41 0.76 0.09
N LEU A 91 2.72 0.66 -0.12
CA LEU A 91 3.39 1.51 -1.12
C LEU A 91 3.09 0.95 -2.51
N ILE A 92 2.32 1.72 -3.26
CA ILE A 92 1.87 1.39 -4.61
C ILE A 92 2.87 2.01 -5.60
N SER A 93 3.73 1.16 -6.15
CA SER A 93 4.78 1.54 -7.10
C SER A 93 4.54 0.92 -8.47
N LYS A 94 5.06 1.55 -9.52
CA LYS A 94 4.85 1.11 -10.91
C LYS A 94 5.38 -0.31 -11.15
N GLY A 95 6.44 -0.71 -10.45
CA GLY A 95 7.05 -2.04 -10.53
C GLY A 95 6.70 -2.97 -9.36
N MET A 96 5.61 -2.71 -8.62
CA MET A 96 5.24 -3.49 -7.43
C MET A 96 4.93 -4.96 -7.75
N GLN A 97 4.53 -5.26 -8.98
CA GLN A 97 4.22 -6.62 -9.45
C GLN A 97 5.39 -7.25 -10.21
N GLU A 98 5.66 -8.52 -9.94
CA GLU A 98 6.44 -9.38 -10.82
C GLU A 98 5.54 -10.17 -11.74
N ILE A 99 5.49 -9.78 -13.02
CA ILE A 99 4.55 -10.32 -14.01
C ILE A 99 4.76 -11.84 -14.25
N LEU A 100 5.96 -12.34 -14.03
CA LEU A 100 6.32 -13.75 -14.23
C LEU A 100 6.08 -14.63 -12.99
N ILE A 101 5.67 -14.04 -11.86
CA ILE A 101 5.41 -14.74 -10.61
C ILE A 101 3.91 -14.67 -10.33
N PRO A 102 3.24 -15.78 -9.98
CA PRO A 102 1.86 -15.74 -9.52
C PRO A 102 1.65 -14.73 -8.40
N GLU A 103 0.49 -14.06 -8.34
CA GLU A 103 0.23 -13.08 -7.27
C GLU A 103 0.24 -13.72 -5.88
N GLU A 104 -0.19 -14.98 -5.75
CA GLU A 104 -0.16 -15.76 -4.50
C GLU A 104 1.25 -16.03 -3.98
N ASP A 105 2.24 -16.01 -4.87
CA ASP A 105 3.67 -16.18 -4.57
C ASP A 105 4.39 -14.84 -4.35
N GLN A 106 3.64 -13.73 -4.26
CA GLN A 106 4.16 -12.40 -3.96
C GLN A 106 3.65 -11.90 -2.60
N TRP A 107 4.49 -11.15 -1.88
CA TRP A 107 4.22 -10.77 -0.49
C TRP A 107 3.04 -9.81 -0.32
N ILE A 108 2.95 -8.78 -1.18
CA ILE A 108 1.96 -7.70 -1.03
C ILE A 108 0.52 -8.26 -1.01
N PRO A 109 0.10 -9.12 -1.96
CA PRO A 109 -1.23 -9.72 -1.91
C PRO A 109 -1.53 -10.45 -0.60
N TRP A 110 -0.59 -11.29 -0.15
CA TRP A 110 -0.72 -12.06 1.08
C TRP A 110 -0.81 -11.14 2.32
N GLU A 111 0.03 -10.12 2.40
CA GLU A 111 0.05 -9.16 3.51
C GLU A 111 -1.25 -8.36 3.59
N VAL A 112 -1.81 -7.95 2.44
CA VAL A 112 -3.10 -7.25 2.35
C VAL A 112 -4.24 -8.19 2.75
N SER A 113 -4.28 -9.41 2.20
CA SER A 113 -5.29 -10.42 2.56
C SER A 113 -5.31 -10.65 4.07
N TYR A 114 -4.12 -10.85 4.65
CA TYR A 114 -4.00 -11.08 6.08
C TYR A 114 -4.38 -9.86 6.92
N SER A 115 -4.05 -8.67 6.45
CA SER A 115 -4.46 -7.39 7.09
C SER A 115 -5.98 -7.23 7.12
N LEU A 116 -6.68 -7.73 6.09
CA LEU A 116 -8.12 -7.62 5.97
C LEU A 116 -8.90 -8.70 6.76
N ARG A 117 -8.25 -9.79 7.17
CA ARG A 117 -8.90 -10.88 7.90
C ARG A 117 -9.24 -10.49 9.34
N VAL A 118 -10.44 -10.88 9.78
CA VAL A 118 -10.80 -10.93 11.20
C VAL A 118 -10.32 -12.27 11.75
N VAL A 119 -9.48 -12.24 12.78
CA VAL A 119 -8.94 -13.46 13.40
C VAL A 119 -9.34 -13.53 14.87
N SER A 120 -9.86 -14.68 15.30
CA SER A 120 -10.13 -14.96 16.71
C SER A 120 -8.83 -15.30 17.44
N ILE A 121 -8.55 -14.62 18.55
CA ILE A 121 -7.42 -14.85 19.45
C ILE A 121 -8.00 -15.15 20.84
N GLY A 122 -8.19 -16.44 21.14
CA GLY A 122 -8.91 -16.86 22.34
C GLY A 122 -10.32 -16.27 22.36
N GLU A 123 -10.65 -15.51 23.41
CA GLU A 123 -11.95 -14.84 23.56
C GLU A 123 -12.06 -13.48 22.85
N ARG A 124 -10.95 -12.93 22.32
CA ARG A 124 -10.92 -11.62 21.66
C ARG A 124 -10.87 -11.79 20.14
N ARG A 125 -11.65 -11.02 19.39
CA ARG A 125 -11.52 -10.94 17.94
C ARG A 125 -10.62 -9.78 17.56
N LYS A 126 -9.51 -10.04 16.87
CA LYS A 126 -8.74 -8.96 16.25
C LYS A 126 -9.57 -8.41 15.09
N GLN A 127 -9.80 -7.10 15.11
CA GLN A 127 -10.44 -6.41 14.01
C GLN A 127 -9.54 -6.36 12.78
N MET A 128 -10.18 -6.25 11.63
CA MET A 128 -9.57 -5.91 10.35
C MET A 128 -8.70 -4.64 10.47
N ASN A 129 -7.57 -4.60 9.77
CA ASN A 129 -6.78 -3.37 9.64
C ASN A 129 -7.44 -2.45 8.60
N ALA A 130 -7.33 -1.15 8.80
CA ALA A 130 -7.54 -0.20 7.70
C ALA A 130 -6.44 -0.37 6.66
N VAL A 131 -6.74 -0.14 5.37
CA VAL A 131 -5.73 -0.23 4.30
C VAL A 131 -5.63 1.11 3.58
N LEU A 132 -4.42 1.66 3.54
CA LEU A 132 -4.10 2.93 2.86
C LEU A 132 -3.04 2.68 1.78
N GLY A 133 -3.39 2.91 0.52
CA GLY A 133 -2.45 2.90 -0.59
C GLY A 133 -1.74 4.24 -0.76
N ILE A 134 -0.43 4.30 -0.59
CA ILE A 134 0.35 5.48 -0.95
C ILE A 134 0.98 5.22 -2.32
N VAL A 135 0.49 5.92 -3.33
CA VAL A 135 0.99 5.83 -4.70
C VAL A 135 2.28 6.63 -4.80
N ILE A 136 3.37 6.00 -5.23
CA ILE A 136 4.66 6.68 -5.41
C ILE A 136 4.86 7.11 -6.87
N PRO A 137 5.51 8.26 -7.11
CA PRO A 137 5.76 8.72 -8.47
C PRO A 137 6.75 7.81 -9.18
N ASP A 138 6.57 7.64 -10.49
CA ASP A 138 7.46 6.83 -11.31
C ASP A 138 8.79 7.54 -11.60
N GLU A 139 9.62 6.94 -12.46
CA GLU A 139 10.95 7.42 -12.81
C GLU A 139 10.95 8.84 -13.40
N THR A 140 9.82 9.27 -13.98
CA THR A 140 9.64 10.63 -14.52
C THR A 140 9.25 11.64 -13.45
N GLY A 141 8.99 11.18 -12.23
CA GLY A 141 8.49 11.99 -11.13
C GLY A 141 7.01 12.29 -11.18
N THR A 142 6.25 11.63 -12.07
CA THR A 142 4.82 11.82 -12.24
C THR A 142 4.01 10.64 -11.70
N TYR A 143 2.70 10.84 -11.58
CA TYR A 143 1.76 9.80 -11.19
C TYR A 143 0.92 9.27 -12.36
N ALA A 144 1.25 9.64 -13.60
CA ALA A 144 0.42 9.35 -14.78
C ALA A 144 0.21 7.84 -15.02
N TRP A 145 1.14 7.02 -14.52
CA TRP A 145 1.03 5.56 -14.54
C TRP A 145 -0.15 5.01 -13.74
N TYR A 146 -0.60 5.76 -12.71
CA TYR A 146 -1.73 5.39 -11.84
C TYR A 146 -2.91 6.37 -11.94
N TYR A 147 -2.67 7.69 -11.91
CA TYR A 147 -3.71 8.72 -11.98
C TYR A 147 -3.71 9.40 -13.36
N THR A 148 -4.79 9.25 -14.12
CA THR A 148 -4.99 9.93 -15.41
C THR A 148 -6.09 10.97 -15.28
N GLU A 149 -5.75 12.25 -15.42
CA GLU A 149 -6.72 13.34 -15.37
C GLU A 149 -7.62 13.36 -16.62
N ASN A 150 -8.92 13.49 -16.42
CA ASN A 150 -9.90 13.80 -17.45
C ASN A 150 -10.47 15.20 -17.19
N ARG A 151 -9.82 16.21 -17.76
CA ARG A 151 -10.20 17.62 -17.58
C ARG A 151 -11.59 17.94 -18.13
N ALA A 152 -12.00 17.29 -19.21
CA ALA A 152 -13.32 17.51 -19.82
C ALA A 152 -14.47 17.14 -18.88
N CYS A 153 -14.25 16.17 -18.00
CA CYS A 153 -15.24 15.67 -17.05
C CYS A 153 -14.92 15.97 -15.59
N ASN A 154 -13.87 16.75 -15.32
CA ASN A 154 -13.34 17.03 -13.98
C ASN A 154 -13.22 15.76 -13.11
N SER A 155 -12.61 14.71 -13.68
CA SER A 155 -12.46 13.42 -13.00
C SER A 155 -11.03 12.89 -13.14
N VAL A 156 -10.69 11.91 -12.30
CA VAL A 156 -9.40 11.22 -12.34
C VAL A 156 -9.66 9.72 -12.48
N THR A 157 -9.04 9.11 -13.47
CA THR A 157 -9.05 7.66 -13.65
C THR A 157 -7.91 7.06 -12.84
N HIS A 158 -8.20 6.06 -12.01
CA HIS A 158 -7.18 5.25 -11.35
C HIS A 158 -6.92 4.01 -12.21
N GLN A 159 -5.67 3.77 -12.60
CA GLN A 159 -5.26 2.64 -13.43
C GLN A 159 -5.13 1.37 -12.58
N THR A 160 -6.26 0.91 -12.02
CA THR A 160 -6.32 -0.21 -11.07
C THR A 160 -5.90 -1.55 -11.68
N SER A 161 -5.89 -1.66 -13.01
CA SER A 161 -5.36 -2.83 -13.76
C SER A 161 -3.86 -3.06 -13.56
N LYS A 162 -3.14 -2.08 -13.00
CA LYS A 162 -1.72 -2.19 -12.63
C LYS A 162 -1.48 -2.70 -11.21
N LEU A 163 -2.55 -2.86 -10.43
CA LEU A 163 -2.48 -3.33 -9.05
C LEU A 163 -2.65 -4.85 -9.00
N PHE A 164 -2.19 -5.44 -7.89
CA PHE A 164 -2.58 -6.80 -7.53
C PHE A 164 -4.09 -6.92 -7.46
N LYS A 165 -4.62 -8.07 -7.84
CA LYS A 165 -6.05 -8.37 -7.87
C LYS A 165 -6.74 -7.99 -6.56
N ILE A 166 -6.17 -8.38 -5.41
CA ILE A 166 -6.75 -8.03 -4.11
C ILE A 166 -6.84 -6.52 -3.85
N LEU A 167 -5.89 -5.73 -4.37
CA LEU A 167 -5.96 -4.27 -4.28
C LEU A 167 -7.00 -3.74 -5.26
N ARG A 168 -6.93 -4.17 -6.53
CA ARG A 168 -7.84 -3.76 -7.61
C ARG A 168 -9.30 -4.02 -7.27
N ASP A 169 -9.60 -5.20 -6.75
CA ASP A 169 -10.98 -5.63 -6.47
C ASP A 169 -11.57 -4.88 -5.26
N ASN A 170 -10.73 -4.23 -4.44
CA ASN A 170 -11.16 -3.30 -3.38
C ASN A 170 -11.12 -1.80 -3.80
N MET A 171 -11.02 -1.53 -5.11
CA MET A 171 -11.17 -0.18 -5.67
C MET A 171 -12.55 -0.02 -6.32
N PHE A 172 -13.19 1.12 -6.14
CA PHE A 172 -14.53 1.44 -6.67
C PHE A 172 -15.62 0.39 -6.33
N ASN A 173 -15.46 -0.28 -5.19
CA ASN A 173 -16.27 -1.40 -4.72
C ASN A 173 -17.35 -1.00 -3.68
N ILE A 174 -17.69 0.29 -3.58
CA ILE A 174 -18.88 0.71 -2.84
C ILE A 174 -20.14 0.04 -3.42
N ILE A 175 -21.04 -0.42 -2.56
CA ILE A 175 -22.25 -1.15 -2.94
C ILE A 175 -23.25 -0.19 -3.61
N ASP A 176 -23.59 0.89 -2.91
CA ASP A 176 -24.52 1.92 -3.39
C ASP A 176 -23.77 2.99 -4.20
N LYS A 177 -23.59 2.68 -5.50
CA LYS A 177 -22.82 3.51 -6.43
C LYS A 177 -23.60 4.75 -6.85
N GLU A 178 -23.02 5.91 -6.59
CA GLU A 178 -23.48 7.17 -7.18
C GLU A 178 -22.65 7.45 -8.43
N ILE A 179 -23.29 7.44 -9.60
CA ILE A 179 -22.62 7.56 -10.89
C ILE A 179 -23.16 8.76 -11.65
N LYS A 180 -22.24 9.56 -12.19
CA LYS A 180 -22.51 10.58 -13.20
C LYS A 180 -21.95 10.12 -14.54
N GLU A 181 -22.68 10.38 -15.62
CA GLU A 181 -22.18 10.17 -16.98
C GLU A 181 -21.61 11.47 -17.56
N CYS A 182 -20.48 11.37 -18.25
CA CYS A 182 -19.86 12.47 -18.99
C CYS A 182 -19.09 11.92 -20.20
N ASN A 183 -19.42 12.40 -21.41
CA ASN A 183 -18.79 11.97 -22.67
C ASN A 183 -18.70 10.43 -22.82
N GLY A 184 -19.76 9.71 -22.44
CA GLY A 184 -19.81 8.24 -22.48
C GLY A 184 -19.00 7.53 -21.38
N THR A 185 -18.39 8.28 -20.45
CA THR A 185 -17.67 7.73 -19.29
C THR A 185 -18.56 7.78 -18.04
N LYS A 186 -18.62 6.68 -17.29
CA LYS A 186 -19.27 6.60 -15.97
C LYS A 186 -18.28 6.99 -14.88
N ILE A 187 -18.64 7.96 -14.06
CA ILE A 187 -17.78 8.55 -13.03
C ILE A 187 -18.44 8.34 -11.67
N HIS A 188 -17.72 7.72 -10.74
CA HIS A 188 -18.15 7.63 -9.34
C HIS A 188 -18.09 9.01 -8.68
N VAL A 189 -19.18 9.45 -8.05
CA VAL A 189 -19.26 10.74 -7.35
C VAL A 189 -19.28 10.60 -5.83
N ASN A 190 -19.40 9.37 -5.30
CA ASN A 190 -19.21 9.11 -3.88
C ASN A 190 -17.86 9.69 -3.41
N SER A 191 -17.80 10.25 -2.20
CA SER A 191 -16.58 10.84 -1.65
C SER A 191 -15.45 9.80 -1.49
N GLU A 192 -15.79 8.58 -1.10
CA GLU A 192 -14.87 7.45 -0.96
C GLU A 192 -15.46 6.20 -1.64
N PRO A 193 -15.35 6.08 -2.98
CA PRO A 193 -15.97 4.98 -3.72
C PRO A 193 -15.22 3.65 -3.56
N SER A 194 -14.03 3.67 -2.95
CA SER A 194 -13.13 2.51 -2.79
C SER A 194 -12.95 2.19 -1.32
N PHE A 195 -12.94 0.91 -0.98
CA PHE A 195 -12.61 0.45 0.37
C PHE A 195 -11.14 0.72 0.73
N ILE A 196 -10.24 0.61 -0.26
CA ILE A 196 -8.85 1.02 -0.09
C ILE A 196 -8.72 2.48 -0.50
N LYS A 197 -8.41 3.36 0.46
CA LYS A 197 -8.07 4.75 0.15
C LYS A 197 -6.72 4.81 -0.54
N THR A 198 -6.61 5.63 -1.58
CA THR A 198 -5.30 5.93 -2.20
C THR A 198 -4.97 7.42 -2.14
N VAL A 199 -3.69 7.73 -2.02
CA VAL A 199 -3.16 9.10 -1.96
C VAL A 199 -1.81 9.17 -2.67
N LYS A 200 -1.51 10.30 -3.32
CA LYS A 200 -0.17 10.53 -3.89
C LYS A 200 0.86 10.69 -2.77
N TRP A 201 2.06 10.17 -2.98
CA TRP A 201 3.18 10.32 -2.05
C TRP A 201 3.43 11.77 -1.64
N ASP A 202 3.45 12.69 -2.61
CA ASP A 202 3.73 14.10 -2.32
C ASP A 202 2.64 14.74 -1.44
N ASP A 203 1.36 14.39 -1.65
CA ASP A 203 0.25 14.87 -0.82
C ASP A 203 0.31 14.28 0.59
N PHE A 204 0.64 12.99 0.72
CA PHE A 204 0.79 12.35 2.03
C PHE A 204 1.97 12.93 2.83
N MET A 205 3.09 13.21 2.17
CA MET A 205 4.31 13.70 2.82
C MET A 205 4.25 15.17 3.19
N ASN A 206 3.30 15.94 2.66
CA ASN A 206 3.07 17.33 3.02
C ASN A 206 2.86 17.49 4.53
N SER A 207 3.30 18.61 5.12
CA SER A 207 3.69 18.70 6.53
C SER A 207 2.61 18.34 7.55
N ASN A 208 1.31 18.41 7.23
CA ASN A 208 0.21 18.17 8.17
C ASN A 208 -0.83 17.11 7.76
N ASP A 209 -0.70 16.45 6.61
CA ASP A 209 -1.83 15.70 6.03
C ASP A 209 -1.79 14.18 6.26
N HIS A 210 -0.65 13.64 6.68
CA HIS A 210 -0.49 12.19 6.88
C HIS A 210 -1.49 11.57 7.87
N ASP A 211 -1.72 12.21 9.02
CA ASP A 211 -2.69 11.74 10.02
C ASP A 211 -4.11 11.77 9.45
N PHE A 212 -4.46 12.78 8.66
CA PHE A 212 -5.76 12.87 7.99
C PHE A 212 -6.00 11.66 7.07
N TYR A 213 -5.03 11.28 6.24
CA TYR A 213 -5.18 10.12 5.36
C TYR A 213 -5.26 8.80 6.12
N ILE A 214 -4.50 8.66 7.21
CA ILE A 214 -4.55 7.48 8.08
C ILE A 214 -5.92 7.38 8.76
N GLU A 215 -6.44 8.49 9.30
CA GLU A 215 -7.75 8.54 9.95
C GLU A 215 -8.88 8.27 8.96
N ARG A 216 -8.81 8.83 7.75
CA ARG A 216 -9.80 8.53 6.70
C ARG A 216 -9.81 7.05 6.30
N ALA A 217 -8.65 6.40 6.21
CA ALA A 217 -8.60 4.96 5.93
C ALA A 217 -9.28 4.15 7.05
N ILE A 218 -9.15 4.59 8.30
CA ILE A 218 -9.82 3.97 9.46
C ILE A 218 -11.34 4.16 9.37
N GLU A 219 -11.80 5.37 9.06
CA GLU A 219 -13.23 5.69 8.86
C GLU A 219 -13.84 4.76 7.80
N ILE A 220 -13.20 4.63 6.63
CA ILE A 220 -13.66 3.73 5.55
C ILE A 220 -13.71 2.27 6.02
N LYS A 221 -12.72 1.83 6.81
CA LYS A 221 -12.69 0.49 7.38
C LYS A 221 -13.79 0.27 8.42
N ASP A 222 -14.15 1.29 9.21
CA ASP A 222 -15.26 1.21 10.16
C ASP A 222 -16.61 1.14 9.42
N ASP A 223 -16.71 1.78 8.24
CA ASP A 223 -17.86 1.74 7.33
C ASP A 223 -17.84 0.56 6.33
N LYS A 224 -17.06 -0.50 6.60
CA LYS A 224 -16.87 -1.65 5.70
C LYS A 224 -18.15 -2.28 5.12
N ASN A 225 -19.28 -2.16 5.81
CA ASN A 225 -20.55 -2.75 5.37
C ASN A 225 -21.12 -2.05 4.12
N ASN A 226 -20.61 -0.86 3.79
CA ASN A 226 -20.98 -0.13 2.57
C ASN A 226 -20.18 -0.61 1.34
N TYR A 227 -19.27 -1.56 1.51
CA TYR A 227 -18.33 -2.01 0.47
C TYR A 227 -18.41 -3.52 0.27
N ASP A 228 -18.26 -3.95 -0.98
CA ASP A 228 -18.04 -5.37 -1.32
C ASP A 228 -16.56 -5.71 -1.11
N VAL A 229 -16.20 -6.05 0.14
CA VAL A 229 -14.79 -6.21 0.55
C VAL A 229 -14.26 -7.59 0.15
N HIS A 230 -13.25 -7.60 -0.71
CA HIS A 230 -12.58 -8.82 -1.17
C HIS A 230 -11.33 -9.10 -0.33
N ILE A 231 -11.25 -10.29 0.27
CA ILE A 231 -10.15 -10.66 1.19
C ILE A 231 -9.34 -11.88 0.76
N ASN A 232 -9.84 -12.67 -0.19
CA ASN A 232 -9.20 -13.92 -0.62
C ASN A 232 -8.22 -13.67 -1.77
N LEU A 233 -7.19 -14.52 -1.82
CA LEU A 233 -6.31 -14.62 -2.97
C LEU A 233 -6.89 -15.69 -3.88
N ASP A 234 -7.20 -15.32 -5.11
CA ASP A 234 -7.88 -16.15 -6.11
C ASP A 234 -7.11 -16.13 -7.43
#